data_AF-A0A837HN87-F1
#
_entry.id   AF-A0A837HN87-F1
#
_cell.length_a   1.000
_cell.length_b   1.000
_cell.length_c   1.000
_cell.angle_alpha   90.00
_cell.angle_beta   90.00
_cell.angle_gamma   90.00
#
_symmetry.space_group_name_H-M   'P 1'
#
loop_
_entity.id
_entity.type
_entity.pdbx_description
1 polymer ?
#
loop_
_entity_poly.entity_id
_entity_poly.type
_entity_poly.pdbx_seq_one_letter_code
_entity_poly.pdbx_strand_id
1 'polypeptide(L)'
;MRKEIIIAIFVGILVGLVVAFGVWRANSAIKTSNNLSTEKNIQPSPDAENPLNEELNVTLSQPEDLDVVSQNTTQIMGITRPNTLVVISSEEDDYVIKSDLNGEFKQDVKLVSGINDIRLLVFDTNQNISQSNLTLVYSEEFKED
;
A
#
# COMPACT_ATOMS: atom_id res chain seq x y z
N MET A 1 -25.65 -19.46 -58.33
CA MET A 1 -24.32 -20.02 -58.05
C MET A 1 -23.26 -18.96 -57.78
N ARG A 2 -22.97 -18.00 -58.68
CA ARG A 2 -21.94 -16.96 -58.39
C ARG A 2 -22.40 -15.88 -57.40
N LYS A 3 -23.70 -15.59 -57.33
CA LYS A 3 -24.29 -14.58 -56.42
C LYS A 3 -24.28 -15.01 -54.95
N GLU A 4 -24.48 -16.29 -54.66
CA GLU A 4 -24.44 -16.77 -53.26
C GLU A 4 -23.01 -16.74 -52.71
N ILE A 5 -22.00 -17.00 -53.56
CA ILE A 5 -20.58 -16.91 -53.18
C ILE A 5 -20.21 -15.47 -52.81
N ILE A 6 -20.69 -14.47 -53.56
CA ILE A 6 -20.45 -13.05 -53.25
C ILE A 6 -21.06 -12.68 -51.89
N ILE A 7 -22.29 -13.15 -51.60
CA ILE A 7 -22.95 -12.90 -50.31
C ILE A 7 -22.16 -13.54 -49.16
N ALA A 8 -21.67 -14.77 -49.34
CA ALA A 8 -20.85 -15.45 -48.32
C ALA A 8 -19.54 -14.70 -48.02
N ILE A 9 -18.91 -14.13 -49.04
CA ILE A 9 -17.70 -13.29 -48.88
C ILE A 9 -18.02 -12.05 -48.03
N PHE A 10 -19.12 -11.35 -48.32
CA PHE A 10 -19.53 -10.17 -47.54
C PHE A 10 -19.84 -10.51 -46.09
N VAL A 11 -20.53 -11.62 -45.83
CA VAL A 11 -20.83 -12.07 -44.47
C VAL A 11 -19.55 -12.44 -43.72
N GLY A 12 -18.62 -13.14 -44.36
CA GLY A 12 -17.32 -13.49 -43.77
C GLY A 12 -16.49 -12.24 -43.42
N ILE A 13 -16.46 -11.24 -44.30
CA ILE A 13 -15.79 -9.97 -44.05
C ILE A 13 -16.43 -9.25 -42.86
N LEU A 14 -17.76 -9.20 -42.80
CA LEU A 14 -18.48 -8.51 -41.72
C LEU A 14 -18.21 -9.15 -40.36
N VAL A 15 -18.24 -10.48 -40.28
CA VAL A 15 -17.90 -11.23 -39.05
C VAL A 15 -16.44 -11.00 -38.66
N GLY A 16 -15.51 -11.05 -39.62
CA GLY A 16 -14.09 -10.81 -39.39
C GLY A 16 -13.81 -9.40 -38.84
N LEU A 17 -14.48 -8.38 -39.37
CA LEU A 17 -14.35 -7.00 -38.89
C LEU A 17 -14.84 -6.83 -37.45
N VAL A 18 -15.95 -7.48 -37.07
CA VAL A 18 -16.47 -7.43 -35.69
C VAL A 18 -15.48 -8.05 -34.70
N VAL A 19 -14.91 -9.22 -35.02
CA VAL A 19 -13.93 -9.88 -34.17
C VAL A 19 -12.64 -9.04 -34.06
N ALA A 20 -12.13 -8.55 -35.19
CA ALA A 20 -10.93 -7.72 -35.22
C ALA A 20 -11.10 -6.42 -34.40
N PHE A 21 -12.26 -5.75 -34.54
CA PHE A 21 -12.57 -4.55 -33.76
C PHE A 21 -12.69 -4.85 -32.26
N GLY A 22 -13.32 -5.97 -31.90
CA GLY A 22 -13.43 -6.40 -30.50
C GLY A 22 -12.06 -6.62 -29.85
N VAL A 23 -11.17 -7.36 -30.50
CA VAL A 23 -9.80 -7.61 -30.01
C VAL A 23 -8.99 -6.31 -29.95
N TRP A 24 -9.08 -5.46 -30.97
CA TRP A 24 -8.36 -4.18 -30.98
C TRP A 24 -8.81 -3.24 -29.87
N ARG A 25 -10.12 -3.16 -29.61
CA ARG A 25 -10.69 -2.32 -28.53
C ARG A 25 -10.29 -2.85 -27.14
N ALA A 26 -10.36 -4.16 -26.94
CA ALA A 26 -9.96 -4.79 -25.68
C ALA A 26 -8.46 -4.58 -25.40
N ASN A 27 -7.60 -4.75 -26.40
CA ASN A 27 -6.16 -4.51 -26.27
C ASN A 27 -5.84 -3.03 -26.04
N SER A 28 -6.57 -2.11 -26.69
CA SER A 28 -6.36 -0.67 -26.50
C SER A 28 -6.66 -0.21 -25.08
N ALA A 29 -7.62 -0.83 -24.38
CA ALA A 29 -7.89 -0.52 -22.97
C ALA A 29 -6.76 -0.95 -22.01
N ILE A 30 -5.96 -1.95 -22.40
CA ILE A 30 -4.82 -2.45 -21.61
C ILE A 30 -3.55 -1.62 -21.87
N LYS A 31 -3.41 -1.03 -23.07
CA LYS A 31 -2.23 -0.23 -23.44
C LYS A 31 -2.15 1.14 -22.77
N THR A 32 -3.22 1.63 -22.12
CA THR A 32 -3.21 2.90 -21.39
C THR A 32 -2.63 2.78 -19.97
N SER A 33 -2.36 1.57 -19.45
CA SER A 33 -1.78 1.40 -18.10
C SER A 33 -0.27 1.17 -18.04
N ASN A 34 0.48 1.36 -19.14
CA ASN A 34 1.94 1.23 -19.17
C ASN A 34 2.68 2.56 -19.43
N ASN A 35 2.31 3.62 -18.69
CA ASN A 35 3.20 4.75 -18.43
C ASN A 35 3.64 4.75 -16.96
N LEU A 36 4.17 3.61 -16.51
CA LEU A 36 5.10 3.55 -15.40
C LEU A 36 6.51 3.46 -15.99
N SER A 37 7.03 4.61 -16.36
CA SER A 37 8.46 4.85 -16.55
C SER A 37 8.71 6.30 -16.17
N THR A 38 8.58 6.60 -14.87
CA THR A 38 9.40 7.67 -14.30
C THR A 38 10.68 7.02 -13.85
N GLU A 39 11.61 6.91 -14.80
CA GLU A 39 13.02 6.75 -14.50
C GLU A 39 13.40 7.95 -13.62
N LYS A 40 13.61 7.71 -12.32
CA LYS A 40 14.14 8.69 -11.38
C LYS A 40 15.57 9.01 -11.80
N ASN A 41 15.72 9.94 -12.74
CA ASN A 41 16.98 10.61 -12.99
C ASN A 41 17.30 11.44 -11.74
N ILE A 42 18.16 10.90 -10.87
CA ILE A 42 18.71 11.63 -9.74
C ILE A 42 19.73 12.62 -10.31
N GLN A 43 19.24 13.79 -10.70
CA GLN A 43 20.06 14.98 -10.84
C GLN A 43 19.84 15.83 -9.57
N PRO A 44 20.83 15.98 -8.68
CA PRO A 44 20.69 16.89 -7.55
C PRO A 44 20.69 18.31 -8.10
N SER A 45 19.51 18.92 -8.16
CA SER A 45 19.39 20.38 -8.26
C SER A 45 19.22 20.93 -6.85
N PRO A 46 20.12 21.80 -6.38
CA PRO A 46 19.83 22.61 -5.21
C PRO A 46 18.83 23.67 -5.63
N ASP A 47 17.72 23.77 -4.92
CA ASP A 47 16.98 25.00 -4.60
C ASP A 47 15.48 24.73 -4.49
N ALA A 48 15.00 24.68 -3.25
CA ALA A 48 14.08 25.68 -2.68
C ALA A 48 13.32 25.01 -1.54
N GLU A 49 13.66 25.39 -0.31
CA GLU A 49 12.81 25.21 0.86
C GLU A 49 11.42 25.79 0.55
N ASN A 50 10.45 24.90 0.32
CA ASN A 50 9.04 25.24 0.43
C ASN A 50 8.58 24.74 1.80
N PRO A 51 8.45 25.60 2.83
CA PRO A 51 8.10 25.18 4.18
C PRO A 51 6.60 24.83 4.35
N LEU A 52 5.91 24.40 3.28
CA LEU A 52 4.47 24.16 3.29
C LEU A 52 4.02 22.94 2.48
N ASN A 53 4.86 21.90 2.45
CA ASN A 53 4.44 20.54 2.17
C ASN A 53 5.30 19.65 3.07
N GLU A 54 4.99 19.62 4.36
CA GLU A 54 5.41 18.46 5.13
C GLU A 54 4.83 17.25 4.38
N GLU A 55 5.65 16.25 4.11
CA GLU A 55 5.18 14.97 3.57
C GLU A 55 4.56 14.19 4.74
N LEU A 56 3.45 13.49 4.54
CA LEU A 56 2.84 12.71 5.63
C LEU A 56 3.78 11.54 5.92
N ASN A 57 4.47 11.62 7.05
CA ASN A 57 5.44 10.62 7.46
C ASN A 57 5.02 10.01 8.80
N VAL A 58 5.35 8.72 8.95
CA VAL A 58 5.24 7.98 10.21
C VAL A 58 6.61 7.43 10.54
N THR A 59 7.00 7.56 11.80
CA THR A 59 8.25 7.02 12.32
C THR A 59 7.94 6.16 13.53
N LEU A 60 8.32 4.89 13.47
CA LEU A 60 8.26 3.98 14.61
C LEU A 60 9.41 4.29 15.55
N SER A 61 9.12 4.32 16.84
CA SER A 61 10.10 4.54 17.91
C SER A 61 10.40 3.26 18.67
N GLN A 62 9.40 2.41 18.88
CA GLN A 62 9.54 1.12 19.54
C GLN A 62 8.34 0.23 19.20
N PRO A 63 8.50 -1.10 19.12
CA PRO A 63 9.76 -1.85 19.04
C PRO A 63 10.51 -1.63 17.72
N GLU A 64 11.76 -2.12 17.64
CA GLU A 64 12.55 -2.13 16.40
C GLU A 64 12.12 -3.29 15.50
N ASP A 65 12.45 -3.19 14.21
CA ASP A 65 12.15 -4.24 13.25
C ASP A 65 12.95 -5.51 13.56
N LEU A 66 12.26 -6.66 13.49
CA LEU A 66 12.74 -7.99 13.84
C LEU A 66 13.03 -8.21 15.33
N ASP A 67 12.55 -7.34 16.21
CA ASP A 67 12.66 -7.54 17.65
C ASP A 67 12.00 -8.85 18.11
N VAL A 68 12.67 -9.53 19.04
CA VAL A 68 12.16 -10.73 19.71
C VAL A 68 11.56 -10.32 21.05
N VAL A 69 10.28 -10.60 21.25
CA VAL A 69 9.53 -10.26 22.46
C VAL A 69 9.05 -11.53 23.17
N SER A 70 9.06 -11.49 24.50
CA SER A 70 8.67 -12.63 25.35
C SER A 70 7.23 -12.54 25.87
N GLN A 71 6.52 -11.45 25.56
CA GLN A 71 5.13 -11.24 25.94
C GLN A 71 4.25 -11.26 24.69
N ASN A 72 3.04 -11.83 24.84
CA ASN A 72 2.05 -11.89 23.77
C ASN A 72 1.36 -10.55 23.49
N THR A 73 1.72 -9.50 24.22
CA THR A 73 1.21 -8.14 24.05
C THR A 73 2.41 -7.20 24.09
N THR A 74 2.56 -6.40 23.05
CA THR A 74 3.67 -5.45 22.93
C THR A 74 3.12 -4.07 22.61
N GLN A 75 3.66 -3.05 23.27
CA GLN A 75 3.29 -1.66 23.03
C GLN A 75 4.05 -1.13 21.80
N ILE A 76 3.30 -0.75 20.77
CA ILE A 76 3.84 -0.11 19.57
C ILE A 76 3.71 1.41 19.73
N MET A 77 4.83 2.10 19.53
CA MET A 77 4.97 3.52 19.76
C MET A 77 5.62 4.19 18.56
N GLY A 78 5.14 5.38 18.22
CA GLY A 78 5.75 6.18 17.16
C GLY A 78 5.28 7.62 17.15
N ILE A 79 5.76 8.34 16.15
CA ILE A 79 5.45 9.75 15.91
C ILE A 79 4.95 9.90 14.48
N THR A 80 3.91 10.69 14.32
CA THR A 80 3.41 11.17 13.03
C THR A 80 2.91 12.61 13.19
N ARG A 81 2.05 13.10 12.32
CA ARG A 81 1.40 14.40 12.50
C ARG A 81 0.46 14.40 13.72
N PRO A 82 0.32 15.53 14.41
CA PRO A 82 -0.70 15.68 15.45
C PRO A 82 -2.11 15.37 14.95
N ASN A 83 -2.96 14.85 15.83
CA ASN A 83 -4.39 14.63 15.57
C ASN A 83 -4.72 13.83 14.29
N THR A 84 -3.86 12.89 13.91
CA THR A 84 -3.96 12.12 12.68
C THR A 84 -4.41 10.69 12.99
N LEU A 85 -5.19 10.10 12.09
CA LEU A 85 -5.69 8.73 12.28
C LEU A 85 -4.56 7.74 11.97
N VAL A 86 -4.33 6.81 12.89
CA VAL A 86 -3.35 5.73 12.77
C VAL A 86 -4.10 4.41 12.86
N VAL A 87 -3.90 3.55 11.87
CA VAL A 87 -4.41 2.19 11.83
C VAL A 87 -3.22 1.24 11.96
N ILE A 88 -3.31 0.33 12.92
CA ILE A 88 -2.30 -0.70 13.18
C ILE A 88 -2.99 -2.05 13.00
N SER A 89 -2.55 -2.81 12.01
CA SER A 89 -3.08 -4.14 11.70
C SER A 89 -2.08 -5.20 12.11
N SER A 90 -2.49 -6.12 12.97
CA SER A 90 -1.75 -7.36 13.29
C SER A 90 -2.41 -8.57 12.62
N GLU A 91 -1.92 -9.77 12.93
CA GLU A 91 -2.45 -11.02 12.38
C GLU A 91 -3.92 -11.30 12.75
N GLU A 92 -4.33 -10.93 13.98
CA GLU A 92 -5.66 -11.24 14.51
C GLU A 92 -6.55 -10.00 14.64
N ASP A 93 -5.96 -8.82 14.87
CA ASP A 93 -6.69 -7.62 15.30
C ASP A 93 -6.27 -6.38 14.51
N ASP A 94 -7.24 -5.47 14.33
CA ASP A 94 -7.02 -4.12 13.81
C ASP A 94 -7.28 -3.09 14.91
N TYR A 95 -6.35 -2.16 15.06
CA TYR A 95 -6.43 -1.07 16.04
C TYR A 95 -6.51 0.26 15.31
N VAL A 96 -7.49 1.09 15.69
CA VAL A 96 -7.69 2.42 15.11
C VAL A 96 -7.61 3.46 16.21
N ILE A 97 -6.55 4.27 16.17
CA ILE A 97 -6.25 5.29 17.17
C ILE A 97 -6.00 6.64 16.51
N LYS A 98 -5.93 7.69 17.32
CA LYS A 98 -5.56 9.03 16.88
C LYS A 98 -4.31 9.46 17.61
N SER A 99 -3.34 10.03 16.88
CA SER A 99 -2.16 10.62 17.51
C SER A 99 -2.55 11.85 18.35
N ASP A 100 -1.72 12.15 19.34
CA ASP A 100 -1.96 13.24 20.27
C ASP A 100 -1.62 14.63 19.68
N LEU A 101 -1.56 15.66 20.52
CA LEU A 101 -1.23 17.03 20.11
C LEU A 101 0.22 17.20 19.67
N ASN A 102 1.11 16.30 20.07
CA ASN A 102 2.52 16.27 19.68
C ASN A 102 2.77 15.32 18.50
N GLY A 103 1.76 14.56 18.08
CA GLY A 103 1.87 13.54 17.04
C GLY A 103 2.32 12.18 17.54
N GLU A 104 2.45 11.98 18.84
CA GLU A 104 2.76 10.68 19.43
C GLU A 104 1.54 9.75 19.37
N PHE A 105 1.80 8.47 19.14
CA PHE A 105 0.81 7.41 19.29
C PHE A 105 1.41 6.20 20.01
N LYS A 106 0.58 5.52 20.79
CA LYS A 106 0.95 4.32 21.57
C LYS A 106 -0.24 3.38 21.59
N GLN A 107 -0.02 2.09 21.31
CA GLN A 107 -1.07 1.08 21.31
C GLN A 107 -0.50 -0.28 21.71
N ASP A 108 -1.18 -0.95 22.63
CA ASP A 108 -0.88 -2.32 22.98
C ASP A 108 -1.45 -3.25 21.90
N VAL A 109 -0.59 -4.04 21.27
CA VAL A 109 -0.93 -4.95 20.18
C VAL A 109 -0.68 -6.37 20.62
N LYS A 110 -1.70 -7.22 20.45
CA LYS A 110 -1.61 -8.65 20.70
C LYS A 110 -0.88 -9.37 19.56
N LEU A 111 0.03 -10.27 19.92
CA LEU A 111 0.87 -11.04 19.03
C LEU A 111 0.51 -12.53 19.09
N VAL A 112 0.63 -13.20 17.95
CA VAL A 112 0.53 -14.66 17.81
C VAL A 112 1.92 -15.28 17.93
N SER A 113 2.01 -16.51 18.44
CA SER A 113 3.30 -17.20 18.58
C SER A 113 4.04 -17.29 17.24
N GLY A 114 5.30 -16.89 17.22
CA GLY A 114 6.14 -16.84 16.02
C GLY A 114 6.25 -15.45 15.42
N ILE A 115 6.30 -15.37 14.09
CA ILE A 115 6.48 -14.12 13.34
C ILE A 115 5.12 -13.42 13.20
N ASN A 116 5.11 -12.10 13.43
CA ASN A 116 3.95 -11.24 13.29
C ASN A 116 4.32 -10.09 12.36
N ASP A 117 3.62 -9.96 11.23
CA ASP A 117 3.82 -8.84 10.31
C ASP A 117 2.80 -7.74 10.61
N ILE A 118 3.26 -6.64 11.21
CA ILE A 118 2.42 -5.54 11.65
C ILE A 118 2.47 -4.43 10.61
N ARG A 119 1.31 -4.03 10.11
CA ARG A 119 1.17 -2.94 9.15
C ARG A 119 0.63 -1.70 9.82
N LEU A 120 1.30 -0.57 9.60
CA LEU A 120 0.86 0.73 10.06
C LEU A 120 0.46 1.60 8.88
N LEU A 121 -0.73 2.20 8.97
CA LEU A 121 -1.26 3.14 8.01
C LEU A 121 -1.64 4.44 8.72
N VAL A 122 -1.19 5.56 8.19
CA VAL A 122 -1.54 6.89 8.70
C VAL A 122 -2.30 7.65 7.62
N PHE A 123 -3.41 8.28 8.02
CA PHE A 123 -4.30 9.02 7.12
C PHE A 123 -4.41 10.49 7.54
N ASP A 124 -4.07 11.39 6.62
CA ASP A 124 -4.28 12.83 6.79
C ASP A 124 -5.70 13.26 6.40
N THR A 125 -6.12 14.47 6.80
CA THR A 125 -7.42 15.07 6.44
C THR A 125 -7.61 15.22 4.94
N ASN A 126 -6.52 15.25 4.18
CA ASN A 126 -6.51 15.33 2.72
C ASN A 126 -6.52 13.94 2.04
N GLN A 127 -6.76 12.86 2.79
CA GLN A 127 -6.73 11.46 2.32
C GLN A 127 -5.36 11.00 1.81
N ASN A 128 -4.29 11.71 2.17
CA ASN A 128 -2.92 11.23 1.98
C ASN A 128 -2.67 10.03 2.90
N ILE A 129 -1.94 9.03 2.41
CA ILE A 129 -1.64 7.80 3.14
C ILE A 129 -0.13 7.65 3.27
N SER A 130 0.32 7.35 4.48
CA SER A 130 1.69 6.91 4.77
C SER A 130 1.65 5.50 5.33
N GLN A 131 2.57 4.63 4.91
CA GLN A 131 2.62 3.24 5.33
C GLN A 131 3.99 2.90 5.93
N SER A 132 3.99 2.13 7.01
CA SER A 132 5.17 1.45 7.56
C SER A 132 4.85 0.00 7.86
N ASN A 133 5.85 -0.87 7.81
CA ASN A 133 5.73 -2.27 8.19
C ASN A 133 6.73 -2.55 9.32
N LEU A 134 6.35 -3.43 10.24
CA LEU A 134 7.15 -3.84 11.39
C LEU A 134 6.97 -5.34 11.59
N THR A 135 8.05 -6.10 11.50
CA THR A 135 8.00 -7.54 11.75
C THR A 135 8.50 -7.81 13.17
N LEU A 136 7.71 -8.52 13.99
CA LEU A 136 8.09 -8.90 15.36
C LEU A 136 8.05 -10.41 15.54
N VAL A 137 8.90 -10.93 16.42
CA VAL A 137 8.94 -12.36 16.76
C VAL A 137 8.51 -12.54 18.21
N TYR A 138 7.33 -13.11 18.43
CA TYR A 138 6.88 -13.50 19.77
C TYR A 138 7.29 -14.94 20.08
N SER A 139 8.05 -15.13 21.16
CA SER A 139 8.46 -16.45 21.65
C SER A 139 8.48 -16.52 23.18
N GLU A 140 7.77 -17.50 23.73
CA GLU A 140 7.71 -17.77 25.17
C GLU A 140 9.03 -18.26 25.76
N GLU A 141 9.94 -18.77 24.92
CA GLU A 141 11.26 -19.30 25.33
C GLU A 141 12.18 -18.22 25.94
N PHE A 142 11.89 -16.92 25.68
CA PHE A 142 12.68 -15.80 26.20
C PHE A 142 12.02 -15.10 27.40
N LYS A 143 11.01 -15.73 28.02
CA LYS A 143 10.36 -15.18 29.21
C LYS A 143 11.27 -15.38 30.42
N GLU A 144 11.68 -14.28 31.06
CA GLU A 144 12.38 -14.34 32.35
C GLU A 144 11.41 -14.80 33.46
N ASP A 145 11.89 -15.71 34.32
CA ASP A 145 11.14 -16.33 35.43
C ASP A 145 10.78 -15.35 36.57
#